data_AF-A0A8T1ZRY0-F1
#
_entry.id   AF-A0A8T1ZRY0-F1
#
_cell.length_a   1.000
_cell.length_b   1.000
_cell.length_c   1.000
_cell.angle_alpha   90.00
_cell.angle_beta   90.00
_cell.angle_gamma   90.00
#
_symmetry.space_group_name_H-M   'P 1'
#
loop_
_entity.id
_entity.type
_entity.pdbx_description
1 polymer ?
#
loop_
_entity_poly.entity_id
_entity_poly.type
_entity_poly.pdbx_seq_one_letter_code
_entity_poly.pdbx_strand_id
1 'polypeptide(L)'
;MAAPLSISSNPLTSRHCYRLQFPSTSFKGNVSVLGANPSQILSLKLNQKLKTRKQQQSARPLVVVSQATSEVVAPERFRLDNLGPQPGSRKRQKRKGRGISAGQGASCGFGMRGQKSRSGPGIMRGFEGGQTALYRRLPKLRGIAGGMRSGLPKYLPVNLKDIETAGFQEGDEVSLETLKQKGLINPSGRERKLPLKILGTGELSMKLTFKARAFSTQAKEKLEASGCTLTVLPGRKKWVKPSVAKNLARADEYFAKKRAAAAEATSEPAASA
;
A
#
# COMPACT_ATOMS: atom_id res chain seq x y z
N MET A 1 51.36 -44.07 -51.80
CA MET A 1 52.43 -43.95 -50.80
C MET A 1 53.32 -42.78 -51.21
N ALA A 2 53.00 -41.57 -50.76
CA ALA A 2 53.76 -40.37 -51.10
C ALA A 2 53.60 -39.30 -49.99
N ALA A 3 54.77 -38.93 -49.47
CA ALA A 3 55.28 -37.70 -48.85
C ALA A 3 54.35 -36.64 -48.19
N PRO A 4 54.84 -36.01 -47.09
CA PRO A 4 54.20 -34.90 -46.39
C PRO A 4 54.57 -33.52 -46.96
N LEU A 5 53.63 -32.57 -46.95
CA LEU A 5 53.86 -31.16 -47.29
C LEU A 5 53.23 -30.23 -46.24
N SER A 6 54.10 -29.74 -45.34
CA SER A 6 54.47 -28.34 -45.13
C SER A 6 53.45 -27.17 -45.24
N ILE A 7 53.60 -26.22 -44.30
CA ILE A 7 53.41 -24.75 -44.40
C ILE A 7 52.05 -24.17 -43.94
N SER A 8 52.03 -23.50 -42.78
CA SER A 8 52.03 -22.03 -42.63
C SER A 8 51.30 -21.51 -41.38
N SER A 9 51.93 -20.49 -40.81
CA SER A 9 51.49 -19.51 -39.83
C SER A 9 50.33 -18.61 -40.32
N ASN A 10 49.30 -18.41 -39.49
CA ASN A 10 49.06 -17.11 -38.83
C ASN A 10 47.81 -17.12 -37.93
N PRO A 11 47.80 -16.34 -36.83
CA PRO A 11 46.69 -16.26 -35.89
C PRO A 11 45.70 -15.16 -36.30
N LEU A 12 44.42 -15.49 -36.43
CA LEU A 12 43.34 -14.49 -36.50
C LEU A 12 42.44 -14.63 -35.29
N THR A 13 42.60 -13.67 -34.39
CA THR A 13 41.75 -13.38 -33.24
C THR A 13 40.38 -12.89 -33.71
N SER A 14 39.44 -13.81 -33.91
CA SER A 14 38.03 -13.46 -34.03
C SER A 14 37.42 -13.28 -32.64
N ARG A 15 37.20 -12.02 -32.24
CA ARG A 15 36.37 -11.66 -31.09
C ARG A 15 34.92 -12.03 -31.40
N HIS A 16 34.49 -13.22 -31.02
CA HIS A 16 33.06 -13.53 -30.93
C HIS A 16 32.52 -13.02 -29.59
N CYS A 17 31.80 -11.90 -29.66
CA CYS A 17 31.00 -11.36 -28.59
C CYS A 17 29.87 -12.33 -28.23
N TYR A 18 30.03 -13.11 -27.16
CA TYR A 18 28.91 -13.82 -26.56
C TYR A 18 28.00 -12.82 -25.84
N ARG A 19 26.97 -12.39 -26.57
CA ARG A 19 25.83 -11.62 -26.07
C ARG A 19 25.02 -12.52 -25.14
N LEU A 20 25.28 -12.46 -23.83
CA LEU A 20 24.43 -13.11 -22.84
C LEU A 20 23.05 -12.45 -22.84
N GLN A 21 22.04 -13.18 -23.30
CA GLN A 21 20.63 -12.81 -23.16
C GLN A 21 20.25 -12.88 -21.67
N PHE A 22 20.05 -11.73 -21.04
CA PHE A 22 19.39 -11.66 -19.75
C PHE A 22 17.87 -11.90 -19.90
N PRO A 23 17.21 -12.59 -18.96
CA PRO A 23 15.76 -12.76 -18.99
C PRO A 23 15.07 -11.40 -18.90
N SER A 24 14.04 -11.22 -19.73
CA SER A 24 13.25 -9.99 -19.85
C SER A 24 12.72 -9.54 -18.49
N THR A 25 13.19 -8.41 -17.99
CA THR A 25 12.60 -7.70 -16.86
C THR A 25 11.32 -6.99 -17.33
N SER A 26 10.30 -6.90 -16.48
CA SER A 26 9.02 -6.22 -16.77
C SER A 26 9.14 -4.69 -16.83
N PHE A 27 10.35 -4.15 -17.00
CA PHE A 27 10.64 -2.73 -16.94
C PHE A 27 10.64 -2.12 -18.34
N LYS A 28 9.56 -1.43 -18.70
CA LYS A 28 9.38 -0.75 -20.00
C LYS A 28 10.01 0.65 -20.03
N GLY A 29 11.23 0.80 -19.50
CA GLY A 29 11.95 2.08 -19.44
C GLY A 29 13.33 1.97 -20.08
N ASN A 30 13.76 3.03 -20.77
CA ASN A 30 15.07 3.10 -21.43
C ASN A 30 16.19 3.17 -20.37
N VAL A 31 17.11 2.21 -20.37
CA VAL A 31 18.10 1.99 -19.30
C VAL A 31 19.26 3.00 -19.34
N SER A 32 19.41 3.72 -20.45
CA SER A 32 20.53 4.65 -20.69
C SER A 32 20.49 5.96 -19.88
N VAL A 33 19.50 6.16 -19.00
CA VAL A 33 19.31 7.40 -18.22
C VAL A 33 19.45 7.17 -16.70
N LEU A 34 19.74 5.94 -16.25
CA LEU A 34 19.86 5.62 -14.83
C LEU A 34 21.27 5.93 -14.32
N GLY A 35 21.48 7.15 -13.83
CA GLY A 35 22.63 7.48 -12.98
C GLY A 35 22.52 6.79 -11.61
N ALA A 36 23.64 6.25 -11.11
CA ALA A 36 23.69 5.63 -9.78
C ALA A 36 23.63 6.72 -8.70
N ASN A 37 22.51 6.80 -7.97
CA ASN A 37 22.44 7.59 -6.73
C ASN A 37 22.79 6.70 -5.53
N PRO A 38 23.80 7.03 -4.72
CA PRO A 38 24.06 6.33 -3.47
C PRO A 38 22.99 6.72 -2.43
N SER A 39 22.05 5.82 -2.16
CA SER A 39 21.04 6.03 -1.10
C SER A 39 21.68 5.84 0.28
N GLN A 40 21.71 6.90 1.09
CA GLN A 40 21.96 6.82 2.53
C GLN A 40 20.75 6.18 3.21
N ILE A 41 20.86 4.88 3.53
CA ILE A 41 19.86 4.19 4.36
C ILE A 41 20.22 4.46 5.82
N LEU A 42 19.44 5.31 6.48
CA LEU A 42 19.53 5.55 7.92
C LEU A 42 19.00 4.32 8.68
N SER A 43 19.83 3.78 9.58
CA SER A 43 19.52 2.65 10.44
C SER A 43 18.45 3.01 11.49
N LEU A 44 17.33 2.28 11.50
CA LEU A 44 16.30 2.36 12.55
C LEU A 44 16.81 1.70 13.85
N LYS A 45 16.92 2.47 14.95
CA LYS A 45 17.14 1.93 16.30
C LYS A 45 15.81 1.48 16.92
N LEU A 46 15.68 0.19 17.17
CA LEU A 46 14.57 -0.41 17.93
C LEU A 46 14.85 -0.31 19.43
N ASN A 47 14.13 0.56 20.13
CA ASN A 47 14.12 0.62 21.60
C ASN A 47 12.99 -0.29 22.12
N GLN A 48 13.32 -1.46 22.63
CA GLN A 48 12.37 -2.32 23.35
C GLN A 48 12.59 -2.19 24.86
N LYS A 49 11.63 -1.57 25.54
CA LYS A 49 11.57 -1.43 27.00
C LYS A 49 10.92 -2.70 27.57
N LEU A 50 11.70 -3.57 28.21
CA LEU A 50 11.19 -4.79 28.85
C LEU A 50 10.66 -4.46 30.26
N LYS A 51 9.35 -4.65 30.48
CA LYS A 51 8.73 -4.65 31.82
C LYS A 51 9.03 -5.98 32.51
N THR A 52 9.59 -5.93 33.72
CA THR A 52 9.77 -7.11 34.57
C THR A 52 8.45 -7.45 35.27
N ARG A 53 7.94 -8.66 35.05
CA ARG A 53 6.79 -9.22 35.74
C ARG A 53 7.27 -10.39 36.60
N LYS A 54 7.22 -10.23 37.93
CA LYS A 54 7.46 -11.32 38.89
C LYS A 54 6.27 -12.29 38.81
N GLN A 55 6.52 -13.54 38.42
CA GLN A 55 5.65 -14.66 38.74
C GLN A 55 6.49 -15.81 39.27
N GLN A 56 6.22 -16.16 40.52
CA GLN A 56 6.66 -17.37 41.19
C GLN A 56 5.97 -18.58 40.54
N GLN A 57 6.69 -19.53 39.95
CA GLN A 57 6.22 -20.91 39.81
C GLN A 57 7.39 -21.91 39.86
N SER A 58 7.22 -22.87 40.77
CA SER A 58 7.95 -24.11 41.08
C SER A 58 9.02 -24.62 40.10
N ALA A 59 10.20 -24.90 40.66
CA ALA A 59 11.32 -25.54 40.01
C ALA A 59 11.00 -26.98 39.53
N ARG A 60 11.19 -27.20 38.23
CA ARG A 60 11.61 -28.50 37.66
C ARG A 60 12.91 -28.24 36.89
N PRO A 61 13.99 -29.02 37.07
CA PRO A 61 15.17 -28.85 36.25
C PRO A 61 14.88 -29.45 34.87
N LEU A 62 14.49 -28.60 33.93
CA LEU A 62 14.49 -28.94 32.51
C LEU A 62 15.92 -28.68 32.04
N VAL A 63 16.68 -29.75 31.80
CA VAL A 63 18.03 -29.68 31.24
C VAL A 63 17.90 -29.15 29.81
N VAL A 64 18.05 -27.83 29.66
CA VAL A 64 18.22 -27.19 28.35
C VAL A 64 19.71 -27.27 28.02
N VAL A 65 20.09 -28.27 27.23
CA VAL A 65 21.39 -28.25 26.55
C VAL A 65 21.27 -27.26 25.39
N SER A 66 21.51 -25.98 25.66
CA SER A 66 21.80 -25.00 24.63
C SER A 66 23.29 -24.67 24.69
N GLN A 67 24.13 -25.55 24.14
CA GLN A 67 25.44 -25.14 23.70
C GLN A 67 25.26 -24.31 22.42
N ALA A 68 25.06 -23.01 22.60
CA ALA A 68 25.35 -22.05 21.55
C ALA A 68 26.87 -21.91 21.48
N THR A 69 27.53 -22.80 20.72
CA THR A 69 28.90 -22.54 20.27
C THR A 69 28.82 -21.43 19.22
N SER A 70 28.92 -20.19 19.68
CA SER A 70 29.22 -19.06 18.82
C SER A 70 30.69 -19.14 18.42
N GLU A 71 31.03 -20.05 17.51
CA GLU A 71 32.29 -19.99 16.79
C GLU A 71 32.26 -18.75 15.91
N VAL A 72 33.02 -17.73 16.31
CA VAL A 72 33.23 -16.51 15.52
C VAL A 72 34.13 -16.90 14.35
N VAL A 73 33.52 -17.43 13.29
CA VAL A 73 34.20 -17.75 12.03
C VAL A 73 34.71 -16.43 11.44
N ALA A 74 36.03 -16.35 11.24
CA ALA A 74 36.67 -15.21 10.59
C ALA A 74 35.94 -14.86 9.27
N PRO A 75 35.81 -13.59 8.88
CA PRO A 75 35.04 -13.21 7.70
C PRO A 75 35.68 -13.81 6.44
N GLU A 76 35.17 -14.96 6.00
CA GLU A 76 35.60 -15.58 4.76
C GLU A 76 35.30 -14.63 3.60
N ARG A 77 36.30 -14.44 2.73
CA ARG A 77 36.14 -13.61 1.53
C ARG A 77 35.09 -14.24 0.62
N PHE A 78 34.01 -13.51 0.33
CA PHE A 78 32.98 -13.96 -0.61
C PHE A 78 33.59 -14.28 -1.99
N ARG A 79 33.53 -15.55 -2.36
CA ARG A 79 33.84 -16.10 -3.68
C ARG A 79 32.61 -16.85 -4.19
N LEU A 80 32.51 -17.05 -5.49
CA LEU A 80 31.36 -17.75 -6.10
C LEU A 80 31.14 -19.15 -5.50
N ASP A 81 32.21 -19.80 -5.06
CA ASP A 81 32.18 -21.16 -4.52
C ASP A 81 31.63 -21.25 -3.08
N ASN A 82 31.67 -20.14 -2.33
CA ASN A 82 31.27 -20.09 -0.91
C ASN A 82 29.92 -19.35 -0.71
N LEU A 83 29.22 -19.01 -1.80
CA LEU A 83 27.89 -18.40 -1.73
C LEU A 83 26.81 -19.49 -1.71
N GLY A 84 25.92 -19.40 -0.72
CA GLY A 84 24.76 -20.27 -0.62
C GLY A 84 23.49 -19.48 -0.28
N PRO A 85 22.30 -19.97 -0.65
CA PRO A 85 21.06 -19.37 -0.17
C PRO A 85 20.91 -19.61 1.34
N GLN A 86 20.25 -18.69 2.04
CA GLN A 86 19.90 -18.86 3.45
C GLN A 86 19.10 -20.17 3.65
N PRO A 87 19.39 -20.98 4.69
CA PRO A 87 18.65 -22.20 4.96
C PRO A 87 17.14 -21.94 5.02
N GLY A 88 16.37 -22.75 4.29
CA GLY A 88 14.91 -22.62 4.19
C GLY A 88 14.38 -21.65 3.14
N SER A 89 15.23 -20.79 2.55
CA SER A 89 14.84 -19.87 1.47
C SER A 89 14.36 -20.62 0.22
N ARG A 90 15.08 -21.69 -0.17
CA ARG A 90 14.74 -22.53 -1.33
C ARG A 90 14.39 -23.94 -0.86
N LYS A 91 13.11 -24.30 -0.93
CA LYS A 91 12.64 -25.66 -0.63
C LYS A 91 12.67 -26.51 -1.91
N ARG A 92 13.22 -27.73 -1.83
CA ARG A 92 13.21 -28.67 -2.97
C ARG A 92 11.76 -29.05 -3.31
N GLN A 93 11.39 -28.97 -4.59
CA GLN A 93 10.05 -29.33 -5.05
C GLN A 93 9.86 -30.86 -5.05
N LYS A 94 8.63 -31.30 -4.77
CA LYS A 94 8.27 -32.73 -4.82
C LYS A 94 8.12 -33.18 -6.27
N ARG A 95 8.99 -34.08 -6.73
CA ARG A 95 8.88 -34.74 -8.04
C ARG A 95 7.97 -35.96 -7.91
N LYS A 96 6.69 -35.79 -8.23
CA LYS A 96 5.67 -36.85 -8.13
C LYS A 96 5.94 -37.97 -9.16
N GLY A 97 5.51 -39.20 -8.86
CA GLY A 97 5.64 -40.33 -9.77
C GLY A 97 7.07 -40.87 -9.89
N ARG A 98 7.85 -40.85 -8.79
CA ARG A 98 9.24 -41.34 -8.73
C ARG A 98 9.45 -42.28 -7.55
N GLY A 99 8.79 -43.44 -7.60
CA GLY A 99 8.87 -44.46 -6.55
C GLY A 99 8.12 -44.08 -5.26
N ILE A 100 7.73 -45.09 -4.48
CA ILE A 100 6.87 -44.91 -3.29
C ILE A 100 7.65 -44.25 -2.15
N SER A 101 8.94 -44.58 -2.00
CA SER A 101 9.81 -44.05 -0.94
C SER A 101 9.94 -42.51 -0.97
N ALA A 102 9.82 -41.88 -2.13
CA ALA A 102 9.79 -40.42 -2.27
C ALA A 102 8.47 -39.76 -1.80
N GLY A 103 7.46 -40.55 -1.40
CA GLY A 103 6.23 -40.13 -0.74
C GLY A 103 5.00 -39.96 -1.66
N GLN A 104 5.16 -39.63 -2.93
CA GLN A 104 4.04 -39.42 -3.89
C GLN A 104 4.24 -40.26 -5.17
N GLY A 105 4.60 -41.53 -4.99
CA GLY A 105 5.00 -42.45 -6.05
C GLY A 105 3.87 -43.04 -6.87
N ALA A 106 2.91 -43.72 -6.22
CA ALA A 106 1.90 -44.53 -6.92
C ALA A 106 0.83 -43.67 -7.62
N SER A 107 -0.12 -43.11 -6.86
CA SER A 107 -1.20 -42.26 -7.40
C SER A 107 -0.86 -40.77 -7.43
N CYS A 108 0.38 -40.40 -7.12
CA CYS A 108 0.82 -39.00 -7.04
C CYS A 108 -0.02 -38.11 -6.08
N GLY A 109 -0.76 -38.74 -5.15
CA GLY A 109 -1.66 -38.09 -4.18
C GLY A 109 -3.06 -37.83 -4.70
N PHE A 110 -3.43 -38.35 -5.88
CA PHE A 110 -4.76 -38.17 -6.47
C PHE A 110 -5.75 -39.29 -6.10
N GLY A 111 -5.28 -40.36 -5.46
CA GLY A 111 -6.12 -41.49 -5.06
C GLY A 111 -6.43 -42.44 -6.22
N MET A 112 -7.60 -43.08 -6.17
CA MET A 112 -8.06 -44.03 -7.18
C MET A 112 -8.60 -43.31 -8.44
N ARG A 113 -9.34 -44.05 -9.27
CA ARG A 113 -9.95 -43.53 -10.51
C ARG A 113 -11.12 -42.59 -10.15
N GLY A 114 -11.12 -41.38 -10.70
CA GLY A 114 -12.21 -40.42 -10.52
C GLY A 114 -11.96 -39.19 -11.38
N GLN A 115 -12.96 -38.31 -11.51
CA GLN A 115 -12.84 -37.12 -12.37
C GLN A 115 -11.65 -36.22 -11.99
N LYS A 116 -11.36 -36.09 -10.68
CA LYS A 116 -10.23 -35.28 -10.15
C LYS A 116 -8.84 -35.90 -10.37
N SER A 117 -8.76 -37.19 -10.70
CA SER A 117 -7.49 -37.88 -10.98
C SER A 117 -7.18 -38.00 -12.47
N ARG A 118 -8.09 -37.59 -13.35
CA ARG A 118 -7.84 -37.51 -14.80
C ARG A 118 -7.07 -36.25 -15.17
N SER A 119 -6.32 -36.34 -16.27
CA SER A 119 -5.68 -35.17 -16.88
C SER A 119 -6.72 -34.26 -17.54
N GLY A 120 -6.45 -32.96 -17.55
CA GLY A 120 -7.30 -31.95 -18.19
C GLY A 120 -7.87 -30.92 -17.20
N PRO A 121 -8.68 -29.97 -17.70
CA PRO A 121 -9.37 -29.01 -16.85
C PRO A 121 -10.28 -29.72 -15.84
N GLY A 122 -10.17 -29.31 -14.57
CA GLY A 122 -11.07 -29.79 -13.54
C GLY A 122 -12.47 -29.19 -13.67
N ILE A 123 -13.29 -29.51 -12.68
CA ILE A 123 -14.63 -28.92 -12.51
C ILE A 123 -14.48 -27.41 -12.24
N MET A 124 -15.40 -26.60 -12.80
CA MET A 124 -15.45 -25.16 -12.55
C MET A 124 -15.52 -24.86 -11.04
N ARG A 125 -14.71 -23.91 -10.56
CA ARG A 125 -14.78 -23.44 -9.18
C ARG A 125 -16.17 -22.87 -8.90
N GLY A 126 -16.85 -23.39 -7.88
CA GLY A 126 -18.23 -23.01 -7.55
C GLY A 126 -19.32 -23.89 -8.18
N PHE A 127 -18.98 -25.00 -8.85
CA PHE A 127 -19.93 -26.02 -9.26
C PHE A 127 -20.17 -27.05 -8.14
N GLU A 128 -21.45 -27.31 -7.82
CA GLU A 128 -21.89 -28.16 -6.71
C GLU A 128 -22.57 -29.47 -7.20
N GLY A 129 -22.04 -30.09 -8.26
CA GLY A 129 -22.51 -31.43 -8.69
C GLY A 129 -23.88 -31.46 -9.36
N GLY A 130 -24.34 -30.33 -9.93
CA GLY A 130 -25.67 -30.19 -10.54
C GLY A 130 -26.69 -29.48 -9.66
N GLN A 131 -26.40 -29.33 -8.36
CA GLN A 131 -27.16 -28.45 -7.49
C GLN A 131 -27.01 -26.98 -7.93
N THR A 132 -28.05 -26.16 -7.78
CA THR A 132 -27.98 -24.72 -8.07
C THR A 132 -26.88 -24.09 -7.24
N ALA A 133 -25.81 -23.57 -7.85
CA ALA A 133 -24.65 -23.10 -7.09
C ALA A 133 -24.98 -21.94 -6.12
N LEU A 134 -24.26 -21.82 -5.01
CA LEU A 134 -24.46 -20.78 -3.99
C LEU A 134 -24.53 -19.35 -4.56
N TYR A 135 -23.63 -19.01 -5.48
CA TYR A 135 -23.59 -17.68 -6.10
C TYR A 135 -24.83 -17.35 -6.96
N ARG A 136 -25.65 -18.37 -7.30
CA ARG A 136 -26.94 -18.21 -7.97
C ARG A 136 -28.11 -18.19 -7.01
N ARG A 137 -28.01 -18.88 -5.86
CA ARG A 137 -29.07 -18.91 -4.83
C ARG A 137 -29.20 -17.55 -4.13
N LEU A 138 -28.09 -16.85 -3.94
CA LEU A 138 -28.08 -15.56 -3.26
C LEU A 138 -28.43 -14.41 -4.22
N PRO A 139 -29.20 -13.41 -3.77
CA PRO A 139 -29.46 -12.23 -4.58
C PRO A 139 -28.18 -11.42 -4.79
N LYS A 140 -28.13 -10.70 -5.92
CA LYS A 140 -27.02 -9.77 -6.21
C LYS A 140 -26.99 -8.63 -5.18
N LEU A 141 -25.81 -8.07 -4.97
CA LEU A 141 -25.61 -6.92 -4.09
C LEU A 141 -26.48 -5.71 -4.51
N ARG A 142 -26.97 -4.97 -3.51
CA ARG A 142 -27.75 -3.75 -3.71
C ARG A 142 -26.99 -2.74 -4.58
N GLY A 143 -27.71 -2.01 -5.42
CA GLY A 143 -27.15 -1.06 -6.40
C GLY A 143 -26.55 -1.73 -7.64
N ILE A 144 -25.68 -2.73 -7.45
CA ILE A 144 -25.02 -3.45 -8.56
C ILE A 144 -26.05 -4.19 -9.41
N ALA A 145 -27.05 -4.82 -8.78
CA ALA A 145 -28.11 -5.55 -9.47
C ALA A 145 -28.86 -4.69 -10.52
N GLY A 146 -29.04 -3.40 -10.25
CA GLY A 146 -29.72 -2.44 -11.13
C GLY A 146 -28.78 -1.59 -11.99
N GLY A 147 -27.47 -1.89 -12.03
CA GLY A 147 -26.50 -1.12 -12.81
C GLY A 147 -26.12 0.25 -12.23
N MET A 148 -26.47 0.53 -10.97
CA MET A 148 -26.03 1.77 -10.30
C MET A 148 -24.50 1.76 -10.17
N ARG A 149 -23.88 2.90 -10.46
CA ARG A 149 -22.42 3.04 -10.34
C ARG A 149 -22.00 2.92 -8.87
N SER A 150 -20.98 2.11 -8.60
CA SER A 150 -20.42 1.98 -7.26
C SER A 150 -19.92 3.33 -6.72
N GLY A 151 -19.96 3.50 -5.40
CA GLY A 151 -19.35 4.65 -4.73
C GLY A 151 -17.83 4.53 -4.75
N LEU A 152 -17.14 5.61 -5.13
CA LEU A 152 -15.68 5.66 -5.14
C LEU A 152 -15.17 6.81 -4.27
N PRO A 153 -13.94 6.68 -3.72
CA PRO A 153 -13.37 7.71 -2.86
C PRO A 153 -13.23 9.03 -3.63
N LYS A 154 -13.69 10.11 -2.98
CA LYS A 154 -13.67 11.48 -3.52
C LYS A 154 -12.52 12.32 -2.95
N TYR A 155 -11.88 11.86 -1.89
CA TYR A 155 -10.82 12.54 -1.17
C TYR A 155 -9.71 11.56 -0.80
N LEU A 156 -8.53 12.10 -0.53
CA LEU A 156 -7.46 11.40 0.18
C LEU A 156 -7.63 11.63 1.68
N PRO A 157 -8.03 10.61 2.46
CA PRO A 157 -8.18 10.74 3.90
C PRO A 157 -6.81 10.67 4.59
N VAL A 158 -6.55 11.60 5.50
CA VAL A 158 -5.38 11.59 6.39
C VAL A 158 -5.84 11.88 7.81
N ASN A 159 -5.36 11.09 8.78
CA ASN A 159 -5.70 11.27 10.18
C ASN A 159 -4.66 12.13 10.90
N LEU A 160 -5.06 12.76 12.00
CA LEU A 160 -4.14 13.53 12.86
C LEU A 160 -3.01 12.68 13.43
N LYS A 161 -3.27 11.42 13.77
CA LYS A 161 -2.25 10.47 14.23
C LYS A 161 -1.10 10.33 13.23
N ASP A 162 -1.41 10.25 11.94
CA ASP A 162 -0.38 10.05 10.90
C ASP A 162 0.48 11.31 10.77
N ILE A 163 -0.12 12.50 10.95
CA ILE A 163 0.56 13.79 10.94
C ILE A 163 1.48 13.93 12.16
N GLU A 164 1.03 13.51 13.34
CA GLU A 164 1.88 13.51 14.53
C GLU A 164 3.12 12.62 14.35
N THR A 165 2.94 11.40 13.83
CA THR A 165 4.06 10.48 13.58
C THR A 165 5.04 10.95 12.52
N ALA A 166 4.64 11.88 11.66
CA ALA A 166 5.48 12.43 10.61
C ALA A 166 6.56 13.42 11.10
N GLY A 167 6.50 13.83 12.37
CA GLY A 167 7.43 14.81 12.93
C GLY A 167 7.40 16.13 12.17
N PHE A 168 6.22 16.74 12.03
CA PHE A 168 6.13 18.15 11.65
C PHE A 168 6.62 19.02 12.81
N GLN A 169 7.32 20.11 12.49
CA GLN A 169 7.72 21.12 13.46
C GLN A 169 6.62 22.18 13.58
N GLU A 170 6.63 22.94 14.68
CA GLU A 170 5.68 24.04 14.85
C GLU A 170 5.84 25.07 13.72
N GLY A 171 4.72 25.48 13.13
CA GLY A 171 4.68 26.38 11.98
C GLY A 171 4.72 25.69 10.61
N ASP A 172 4.99 24.38 10.54
CA ASP A 172 5.02 23.66 9.27
C ASP A 172 3.65 23.65 8.55
N GLU A 173 3.71 23.65 7.22
CA GLU A 173 2.52 23.53 6.37
C GLU A 173 2.19 22.08 6.03
N VAL A 174 0.96 21.66 6.35
CA VAL A 174 0.41 20.37 5.96
C VAL A 174 -0.41 20.52 4.68
N SER A 175 0.18 20.14 3.55
CA SER A 175 -0.40 20.19 2.21
C SER A 175 -0.22 18.85 1.48
N LEU A 176 -0.85 18.68 0.32
CA LEU A 176 -0.66 17.47 -0.50
C LEU A 176 0.79 17.26 -0.94
N GLU A 177 1.57 18.33 -1.07
CA GLU A 177 2.96 18.28 -1.53
C GLU A 177 3.89 17.91 -0.39
N THR A 178 3.73 18.54 0.78
CA THR A 178 4.55 18.24 1.97
C THR A 178 4.31 16.82 2.48
N LEU A 179 3.06 16.35 2.42
CA LEU A 179 2.72 14.96 2.77
C LEU A 179 3.33 13.92 1.82
N LYS A 180 3.53 14.27 0.54
CA LYS A 180 4.24 13.40 -0.42
C LYS A 180 5.74 13.41 -0.18
N GLN A 181 6.33 14.57 0.07
CA GLN A 181 7.76 14.72 0.36
C GLN A 181 8.17 13.91 1.59
N LYS A 182 7.35 13.93 2.65
CA LYS A 182 7.55 13.10 3.84
C LYS A 182 7.20 11.62 3.65
N GLY A 183 6.69 11.22 2.48
CA GLY A 183 6.35 9.82 2.18
C GLY A 183 5.10 9.28 2.91
N LEU A 184 4.31 10.14 3.56
CA LEU A 184 3.07 9.73 4.24
C LEU A 184 1.98 9.33 3.24
N ILE A 185 1.95 10.01 2.10
CA ILE A 185 1.02 9.69 1.00
C ILE A 185 1.83 9.40 -0.25
N ASN A 186 1.56 8.26 -0.87
CA ASN A 186 2.05 7.93 -2.21
C ASN A 186 0.86 7.73 -3.18
N PRO A 187 0.21 8.82 -3.63
CA PRO A 187 -1.02 8.71 -4.40
C PRO A 187 -0.73 8.24 -5.84
N SER A 188 -1.47 7.23 -6.29
CA SER A 188 -1.30 6.61 -7.60
C SER A 188 -2.56 6.69 -8.48
N GLY A 189 -2.39 6.73 -9.80
CA GLY A 189 -3.50 6.73 -10.76
C GLY A 189 -4.58 7.79 -10.48
N ARG A 190 -5.78 7.32 -10.09
CA ARG A 190 -6.94 8.17 -9.74
C ARG A 190 -6.64 9.12 -8.59
N GLU A 191 -5.93 8.64 -7.57
CA GLU A 191 -5.72 9.34 -6.30
C GLU A 191 -4.98 10.66 -6.47
N ARG A 192 -4.13 10.76 -7.50
CA ARG A 192 -3.39 12.00 -7.82
C ARG A 192 -4.31 13.18 -8.12
N LYS A 193 -5.53 12.92 -8.60
CA LYS A 193 -6.53 13.95 -8.91
C LYS A 193 -7.44 14.26 -7.72
N LEU A 194 -7.34 13.50 -6.63
CA LEU A 194 -8.20 13.67 -5.47
C LEU A 194 -7.67 14.76 -4.53
N PRO A 195 -8.55 15.61 -3.98
CA PRO A 195 -8.18 16.58 -2.96
C PRO A 195 -7.96 15.93 -1.58
N LEU A 196 -7.17 16.59 -0.74
CA LEU A 196 -6.91 16.18 0.65
C LEU A 196 -8.12 16.42 1.56
N LYS A 197 -8.40 15.46 2.44
CA LYS A 197 -9.34 15.60 3.56
C LYS A 197 -8.68 15.17 4.86
N ILE A 198 -8.74 16.02 5.88
CA ILE A 198 -8.26 15.71 7.22
C ILE A 198 -9.38 15.11 8.08
N LEU A 199 -9.05 14.04 8.79
CA LEU A 199 -9.92 13.29 9.69
C LEU A 199 -9.39 13.35 11.13
N GLY A 200 -10.29 13.34 12.12
CA GLY A 200 -10.00 13.67 13.51
C GLY A 200 -9.50 12.53 14.40
N THR A 201 -9.00 11.42 13.84
CA THR A 201 -8.48 10.31 14.64
C THR A 201 -7.06 10.60 15.12
N GLY A 202 -6.84 10.56 16.44
CA GLY A 202 -5.61 10.98 17.10
C GLY A 202 -5.72 12.34 17.78
N GLU A 203 -4.62 12.77 18.38
CA GLU A 203 -4.43 14.06 19.02
C GLU A 203 -3.24 14.75 18.35
N LEU A 204 -3.20 16.08 18.40
CA LEU A 204 -2.14 16.86 17.81
C LEU A 204 -1.75 17.95 18.79
N SER A 205 -0.53 17.87 19.31
CA SER A 205 0.04 18.83 20.27
C SER A 205 0.75 20.01 19.59
N MET A 206 1.15 19.85 18.33
CA MET A 206 1.90 20.86 17.59
C MET A 206 1.00 21.82 16.82
N LYS A 207 1.40 23.10 16.79
CA LYS A 207 0.73 24.16 16.03
C LYS A 207 1.16 24.11 14.56
N LEU A 208 0.27 23.66 13.69
CA LEU A 208 0.52 23.50 12.26
C LEU A 208 -0.42 24.34 11.40
N THR A 209 -0.02 24.62 10.16
CA THR A 209 -0.87 25.28 9.16
C THR A 209 -1.41 24.25 8.19
N PHE A 210 -2.72 23.99 8.21
CA PHE A 210 -3.36 23.00 7.35
C PHE A 210 -3.91 23.62 6.06
N LYS A 211 -3.44 23.12 4.91
CA LYS A 211 -3.97 23.46 3.57
C LYS A 211 -4.66 22.23 2.97
N ALA A 212 -5.95 22.08 3.24
CA ALA A 212 -6.77 20.96 2.75
C ALA A 212 -8.10 21.45 2.17
N ARG A 213 -8.78 20.61 1.39
CA ARG A 213 -10.08 20.99 0.80
C ARG A 213 -11.24 20.75 1.74
N ALA A 214 -11.13 19.77 2.62
CA ALA A 214 -12.20 19.41 3.54
C ALA A 214 -11.63 18.93 4.87
N PHE A 215 -12.39 19.18 5.94
CA PHE A 215 -12.09 18.74 7.30
C PHE A 215 -13.35 18.05 7.86
N SER A 216 -13.21 16.94 8.58
CA SER A 216 -14.33 16.43 9.39
C SER A 216 -14.63 17.39 10.55
N THR A 217 -15.87 17.40 11.04
CA THR A 217 -16.29 18.22 12.19
C THR A 217 -15.36 18.02 13.39
N GLN A 218 -15.14 16.76 13.80
CA GLN A 218 -14.21 16.40 14.86
C GLN A 218 -12.75 16.83 14.59
N ALA A 219 -12.34 16.94 13.33
CA ALA A 219 -10.98 17.39 13.02
C ALA A 219 -10.87 18.91 13.20
N LYS A 220 -11.89 19.67 12.79
CA LYS A 220 -11.91 21.12 12.97
C LYS A 220 -11.85 21.48 14.45
N GLU A 221 -12.72 20.89 15.26
CA GLU A 221 -12.78 21.15 16.71
C GLU A 221 -11.44 20.89 17.39
N LYS A 222 -10.79 19.75 17.10
CA LYS A 222 -9.48 19.40 17.68
C LYS A 222 -8.37 20.34 17.20
N LEU A 223 -8.35 20.68 15.91
CA LEU A 223 -7.31 21.54 15.36
C LEU A 223 -7.45 22.99 15.84
N GLU A 224 -8.69 23.48 15.99
CA GLU A 224 -8.99 24.80 16.56
C GLU A 224 -8.61 24.83 18.05
N ALA A 225 -8.90 23.77 18.82
CA ALA A 225 -8.48 23.64 20.21
C ALA A 225 -6.94 23.64 20.39
N SER A 226 -6.22 23.01 19.46
CA SER A 226 -4.75 23.05 19.42
C SER A 226 -4.16 24.37 18.88
N GLY A 227 -5.01 25.33 18.48
CA GLY A 227 -4.56 26.62 17.94
C GLY A 227 -3.92 26.53 16.55
N CYS A 228 -4.28 25.53 15.75
CA CYS A 228 -3.79 25.35 14.38
C CYS A 228 -4.52 26.27 13.39
N THR A 229 -3.83 26.70 12.34
CA THR A 229 -4.44 27.54 11.30
C THR A 229 -5.04 26.68 10.19
N LEU A 230 -6.34 26.84 9.91
CA LEU A 230 -7.07 26.04 8.92
C LEU A 230 -7.34 26.84 7.65
N THR A 231 -6.66 26.49 6.55
CA THR A 231 -6.91 27.07 5.22
C THR A 231 -7.69 26.08 4.35
N VAL A 232 -8.94 26.43 4.03
CA VAL A 232 -9.80 25.63 3.13
C VAL A 232 -9.55 26.02 1.68
N LEU A 233 -9.00 25.11 0.88
CA LEU A 233 -8.73 25.38 -0.54
C LEU A 233 -10.02 25.40 -1.37
N PRO A 234 -10.20 26.39 -2.27
CA PRO A 234 -11.38 26.46 -3.12
C PRO A 234 -11.45 25.28 -4.09
N GLY A 235 -12.67 24.80 -4.32
CA GLY A 235 -12.92 23.73 -5.29
C GLY A 235 -12.95 24.23 -6.73
N ARG A 236 -12.95 23.29 -7.68
CA ARG A 236 -13.27 23.61 -9.08
C ARG A 236 -14.68 24.22 -9.16
N LYS A 237 -14.79 25.39 -9.77
CA LYS A 237 -16.06 26.10 -9.97
C LYS A 237 -16.98 25.26 -10.85
N LYS A 238 -18.22 25.03 -10.38
CA LYS A 238 -19.26 24.37 -11.18
C LYS A 238 -19.82 25.40 -12.16
N TRP A 239 -19.88 25.04 -13.44
CA TRP A 239 -20.54 25.88 -14.43
C TRP A 239 -22.06 25.87 -14.20
N VAL A 240 -22.68 27.05 -14.26
CA VAL A 240 -24.11 27.25 -14.02
C VAL A 240 -24.64 28.17 -15.12
N LYS A 241 -25.83 27.85 -15.64
CA LYS A 241 -26.51 28.67 -16.65
C LYS A 241 -26.89 30.05 -16.04
N PRO A 242 -26.83 31.16 -16.81
CA PRO A 242 -27.14 32.49 -16.28
C PRO A 242 -28.56 32.61 -15.69
N SER A 243 -29.55 31.93 -16.28
CA SER A 243 -30.92 31.91 -15.75
C SER A 243 -31.00 31.29 -14.36
N VAL A 244 -30.28 30.18 -14.14
CA VAL A 244 -30.22 29.51 -12.83
C VAL A 244 -29.49 30.40 -11.83
N ALA A 245 -28.42 31.10 -12.23
CA ALA A 245 -27.72 32.04 -11.37
C ALA A 245 -28.63 33.21 -10.93
N LYS A 246 -29.46 33.75 -11.82
CA LYS A 246 -30.47 34.77 -11.49
C LYS A 246 -31.48 34.26 -10.46
N ASN A 247 -31.97 33.03 -10.63
CA ASN A 247 -32.93 32.43 -9.70
C ASN A 247 -32.32 32.23 -8.30
N LEU A 248 -31.05 31.81 -8.22
CA LEU A 248 -30.32 31.69 -6.96
C LEU A 248 -30.15 33.07 -6.29
N ALA A 249 -29.70 34.08 -7.04
CA ALA A 249 -29.54 35.44 -6.52
C ALA A 249 -30.85 36.02 -5.99
N ARG A 250 -31.96 35.82 -6.70
CA ARG A 250 -33.30 36.24 -6.25
C ARG A 250 -33.69 35.58 -4.93
N ALA A 251 -33.36 34.30 -4.74
CA ALA A 251 -33.62 33.60 -3.48
C ALA A 251 -32.75 34.16 -2.34
N ASP A 252 -31.47 34.39 -2.60
CA ASP A 252 -30.54 34.97 -1.62
C ASP A 252 -31.00 36.37 -1.17
N GLU A 253 -31.43 37.22 -2.10
CA GLU A 253 -32.00 38.53 -1.81
C GLU A 253 -33.26 38.44 -0.95
N TYR A 254 -34.17 37.50 -1.26
CA TYR A 254 -35.38 37.29 -0.49
C TYR A 254 -35.07 36.90 0.96
N PHE A 255 -34.16 35.95 1.17
CA PHE A 255 -33.75 35.54 2.51
C PHE A 255 -32.98 36.63 3.26
N ALA A 256 -32.15 37.41 2.57
CA ALA A 256 -31.45 38.55 3.17
C ALA A 256 -32.45 39.59 3.68
N LYS A 257 -33.45 39.96 2.85
CA LYS A 257 -34.53 40.88 3.25
C LYS A 257 -35.34 40.35 4.43
N LYS A 258 -35.71 39.07 4.41
CA LYS A 258 -36.46 38.46 5.52
C LYS A 258 -35.64 38.38 6.82
N ARG A 259 -34.35 38.07 6.75
CA ARG A 259 -33.47 38.06 7.93
C ARG A 259 -33.25 39.46 8.48
N ALA A 260 -33.10 40.47 7.62
CA ALA A 260 -32.99 41.87 8.04
C ALA A 260 -34.27 42.35 8.73
N ALA A 261 -35.43 42.14 8.11
CA ALA A 261 -36.72 42.49 8.73
C ALA A 261 -36.97 41.75 10.05
N ALA A 262 -36.56 40.48 10.16
CA ALA A 262 -36.65 39.73 11.41
C ALA A 262 -35.69 40.26 12.48
N ALA A 263 -34.48 40.67 12.10
CA ALA A 263 -33.50 41.26 13.01
C ALA A 263 -33.96 42.62 13.53
N GLU A 264 -34.54 43.46 12.65
CA GLU A 264 -35.14 44.75 13.01
C GLU A 264 -36.30 44.58 14.00
N ALA A 265 -37.20 43.61 13.76
CA ALA A 265 -38.30 43.30 14.68
C ALA A 265 -37.87 42.78 16.06
N THR A 266 -36.71 42.13 16.16
CA THR A 266 -36.12 41.74 17.47
C THR A 266 -35.36 42.85 18.19
N SER A 267 -35.09 43.97 17.51
CA SER A 267 -34.34 45.11 18.07
C SER A 267 -35.21 46.25 18.60
N GLU A 268 -36.53 46.20 18.41
CA GLU A 268 -37.47 47.08 19.13
C GLU A 268 -37.61 46.59 20.58
N PRO A 269 -37.20 47.38 21.59
CA PRO A 269 -37.15 46.92 22.96
C PRO A 269 -38.56 46.78 23.55
N ALA A 270 -38.74 45.74 24.38
CA ALA A 270 -39.79 45.70 25.38
C ALA A 270 -39.62 46.90 26.34
N ALA A 271 -40.27 48.02 26.02
CA ALA A 271 -40.44 49.17 26.88
C ALA A 271 -41.95 49.43 27.05
N SER A 272 -42.60 48.65 27.91
CA SER A 272 -43.77 49.04 28.72
C SER A 272 -44.38 47.83 29.43
N ALA A 273 -44.05 47.66 30.72
CA ALA A 273 -44.93 47.23 31.82
C ALA A 273 -44.09 47.08 33.09
#